data_AF-A0A6P1C5K7-F1
#
_entry.id   AF-A0A6P1C5K7-F1
#
_cell.length_a   1.000
_cell.length_b   1.000
_cell.length_c   1.000
_cell.angle_alpha   90.00
_cell.angle_beta   90.00
_cell.angle_gamma   90.00
#
_symmetry.space_group_name_H-M   'P 1'
#
loop_
_entity.id
_entity.type
_entity.pdbx_description
1 polymer ?
#
loop_
_entity_poly.entity_id
_entity_poly.type
_entity_poly.pdbx_seq_one_letter_code
_entity_poly.pdbx_strand_id
1 'polypeptide(L)'
;MNGKLATIATTGLICAFVFLALGIGLSGPDWANAGHWWGGTQSSCGSAASGGQQVILPFSSNGSLTIDIPASVHYQPGGRAEAVITGDPALLNHVRLEGGRLSMDCNPGWSNSKFDVSLSGPLVTDWRVRGSGDLALSQLDQSDLRLRISGSGSVTATGSARSVDLDVSGSGTARLKDLAAQSAKIRIQGSGDAEVAAAADADVSISGSGNIELYGHPVLRRSEIRGSGRLVEVP
;
A
#
# COMPACT_ATOMS: atom_id res chain seq x y z
N MET A 1 27.21 -10.09 -27.49
CA MET A 1 27.43 -10.38 -26.05
C MET A 1 26.21 -10.97 -25.33
N ASN A 2 25.09 -11.26 -26.02
CA ASN A 2 23.82 -11.63 -25.36
C ASN A 2 23.63 -13.14 -25.10
N GLY A 3 24.42 -14.02 -25.71
CA GLY A 3 24.34 -15.47 -25.49
C GLY A 3 24.88 -15.94 -24.13
N LYS A 4 25.78 -15.17 -23.50
CA LYS A 4 26.38 -15.51 -22.20
C LYS A 4 25.44 -15.22 -21.02
N LEU A 5 24.52 -14.28 -21.16
CA LEU A 5 23.51 -13.97 -20.14
C LEU A 5 22.35 -14.98 -20.14
N ALA A 6 21.90 -15.41 -21.33
CA ALA A 6 20.86 -16.42 -21.46
C ALA A 6 21.28 -17.77 -20.86
N THR A 7 22.55 -18.15 -21.02
CA THR A 7 23.11 -19.40 -20.46
C THR A 7 23.25 -19.34 -18.94
N ILE A 8 23.58 -18.18 -18.35
CA ILE A 8 23.60 -18.01 -16.89
C ILE A 8 22.17 -18.09 -16.32
N ALA A 9 21.19 -17.46 -16.98
CA ALA A 9 19.80 -17.49 -16.55
C ALA A 9 19.19 -18.90 -16.61
N THR A 10 19.44 -19.65 -17.68
CA THR A 10 18.96 -21.05 -17.77
C THR A 10 19.65 -21.96 -16.78
N THR A 11 20.96 -21.78 -16.54
CA THR A 11 21.69 -22.57 -15.53
C THR A 11 21.17 -22.27 -14.12
N GLY A 12 20.88 -21.01 -13.80
CA GLY A 12 20.30 -20.62 -12.51
C GLY A 12 18.90 -21.22 -12.29
N LEU A 13 18.05 -21.21 -13.33
CA LEU A 13 16.70 -21.76 -13.26
C LEU A 13 16.72 -23.28 -13.11
N ILE A 14 17.62 -23.97 -13.83
CA ILE A 14 17.81 -25.42 -13.69
C ILE A 14 18.32 -25.76 -12.28
N CYS A 15 19.29 -25.00 -11.75
CA CYS A 15 19.75 -25.18 -10.37
C CYS A 15 18.61 -24.99 -9.36
N ALA A 16 17.76 -23.98 -9.52
CA ALA A 16 16.61 -23.76 -8.65
C ALA A 16 15.64 -24.94 -8.69
N PHE A 17 15.33 -25.48 -9.88
CA PHE A 17 14.49 -26.67 -10.01
C PHE A 17 15.12 -27.91 -9.38
N VAL A 18 16.43 -28.09 -9.50
CA VAL A 18 17.16 -29.21 -8.89
C VAL A 18 17.15 -29.11 -7.37
N PHE A 19 17.39 -27.92 -6.80
CA PHE A 19 17.30 -27.72 -5.36
C PHE A 19 15.87 -27.87 -4.84
N LEU A 20 14.87 -27.41 -5.60
CA LEU A 20 13.46 -27.61 -5.28
C LEU A 20 13.14 -29.12 -5.27
N ALA A 21 13.55 -29.85 -6.30
CA ALA A 21 13.32 -31.29 -6.41
C ALA A 21 14.08 -32.10 -5.34
N LEU A 22 15.31 -31.72 -5.01
CA LEU A 22 16.08 -32.32 -3.91
C LEU A 22 15.46 -32.00 -2.55
N GLY A 23 14.95 -30.78 -2.35
CA GLY A 23 14.19 -30.41 -1.18
C GLY A 23 12.95 -31.29 -1.01
N ILE A 24 12.21 -31.54 -2.10
CA ILE A 24 11.04 -32.44 -2.13
C ILE A 24 11.45 -33.90 -1.87
N GLY A 25 12.58 -34.36 -2.41
CA GLY A 25 13.05 -35.74 -2.23
C GLY A 25 13.55 -36.06 -0.82
N LEU A 26 14.17 -35.09 -0.15
CA LEU A 26 14.70 -35.27 1.21
C LEU A 26 13.62 -35.15 2.31
N SER A 27 12.45 -34.57 1.99
CA SER A 27 11.37 -34.32 2.97
C SER A 27 10.35 -35.46 3.10
N GLY A 28 10.51 -36.57 2.37
CA GLY A 28 9.73 -37.80 2.58
C GLY A 28 8.26 -37.73 2.10
N PRO A 29 7.47 -38.80 2.33
CA PRO A 29 6.10 -38.92 1.82
C PRO A 29 5.06 -38.00 2.48
N ASP A 30 5.46 -37.17 3.45
CA ASP A 30 4.60 -36.20 4.14
C ASP A 30 4.20 -34.98 3.28
N TRP A 31 4.63 -34.93 2.02
CA TRP A 31 4.21 -33.87 1.07
C TRP A 31 2.70 -33.85 0.77
N ALA A 32 1.97 -34.94 1.03
CA ALA A 32 0.50 -34.93 1.00
C ALA A 32 -0.11 -34.05 2.12
N ASN A 33 0.61 -33.83 3.22
CA ASN A 33 0.26 -32.88 4.29
C ASN A 33 0.92 -31.49 4.12
N ALA A 34 1.79 -31.32 3.11
CA ALA A 34 2.30 -30.01 2.69
C ALA A 34 1.28 -29.19 1.88
N GLY A 35 0.06 -29.72 1.71
CA GLY A 35 -1.11 -28.96 1.26
C GLY A 35 -1.46 -27.77 2.15
N HIS A 36 -0.83 -27.58 3.31
CA HIS A 36 -0.93 -26.35 4.12
C HIS A 36 0.13 -25.28 3.79
N TRP A 37 1.19 -25.61 3.03
CA TRP A 37 2.20 -24.64 2.56
C TRP A 37 1.76 -24.00 1.24
N TRP A 38 1.00 -24.74 0.42
CA TRP A 38 0.29 -24.23 -0.76
C TRP A 38 -1.23 -24.11 -0.56
N GLY A 39 -1.72 -24.46 0.62
CA GLY A 39 -3.10 -24.26 1.02
C GLY A 39 -3.30 -22.79 1.27
N GLY A 40 -3.91 -22.11 0.30
CA GLY A 40 -4.43 -20.76 0.52
C GLY A 40 -5.18 -20.76 1.84
N THR A 41 -4.79 -19.84 2.72
CA THR A 41 -5.38 -19.73 4.05
C THR A 41 -6.90 -19.75 3.90
N GLN A 42 -7.56 -20.79 4.42
CA GLN A 42 -9.01 -20.87 4.39
C GLN A 42 -9.55 -19.63 5.12
N SER A 43 -10.53 -18.96 4.51
CA SER A 43 -11.15 -17.77 5.10
C SER A 43 -11.74 -18.13 6.46
N SER A 44 -11.34 -17.44 7.52
CA SER A 44 -11.92 -17.62 8.87
C SER A 44 -13.19 -16.79 9.06
N CYS A 45 -13.63 -16.07 8.02
CA CYS A 45 -14.77 -15.17 8.03
C CYS A 45 -16.12 -15.84 7.69
N GLY A 46 -16.17 -17.18 7.64
CA GLY A 46 -17.35 -17.93 7.20
C GLY A 46 -17.53 -17.96 5.68
N SER A 47 -18.64 -18.52 5.21
CA SER A 47 -18.96 -18.64 3.79
C SER A 47 -19.44 -17.28 3.24
N ALA A 48 -18.79 -16.81 2.19
CA ALA A 48 -19.18 -15.61 1.43
C ALA A 48 -20.67 -15.68 1.04
N ALA A 49 -21.43 -14.65 1.38
CA ALA A 49 -22.82 -14.52 0.98
C ALA A 49 -22.88 -13.66 -0.28
N SER A 50 -23.33 -14.21 -1.40
CA SER A 50 -23.43 -13.46 -2.65
C SER A 50 -24.42 -12.30 -2.53
N GLY A 51 -23.91 -11.08 -2.53
CA GLY A 51 -24.68 -9.83 -2.49
C GLY A 51 -23.77 -8.68 -2.08
N GLY A 52 -23.98 -7.48 -2.63
CA GLY A 52 -23.31 -6.27 -2.14
C GLY A 52 -24.20 -5.59 -1.11
N GLN A 53 -23.72 -5.45 0.12
CA GLN A 53 -24.39 -4.63 1.14
C GLN A 53 -23.56 -3.39 1.46
N GLN A 54 -24.24 -2.33 1.88
CA GLN A 54 -23.64 -1.07 2.29
C GLN A 54 -23.95 -0.83 3.76
N VAL A 55 -22.93 -0.45 4.53
CA VAL A 55 -23.05 -0.01 5.93
C VAL A 55 -22.57 1.42 6.01
N ILE A 56 -23.35 2.28 6.67
CA ILE A 56 -22.99 3.67 6.93
C ILE A 56 -22.62 3.79 8.40
N LEU A 57 -21.39 4.21 8.68
CA LEU A 57 -20.88 4.45 10.02
C LEU A 57 -20.60 5.95 10.20
N PRO A 58 -20.88 6.53 11.37
CA PRO A 58 -20.44 7.88 11.67
C PRO A 58 -18.90 7.94 11.64
N PHE A 59 -18.34 8.92 10.94
CA PHE A 59 -16.90 9.10 10.86
C PHE A 59 -16.46 10.20 11.82
N SER A 60 -15.64 9.86 12.81
CA SER A 60 -14.93 10.84 13.64
C SER A 60 -13.43 10.57 13.53
N SER A 61 -12.69 11.55 13.02
CA SER A 61 -11.24 11.48 12.96
C SER A 61 -10.64 12.23 14.15
N ASN A 62 -9.58 11.67 14.72
CA ASN A 62 -8.69 12.35 15.67
C ASN A 62 -7.44 12.92 14.94
N GLY A 63 -7.54 13.15 13.63
CA GLY A 63 -6.42 13.52 12.77
C GLY A 63 -5.61 12.36 12.21
N SER A 64 -5.87 11.10 12.61
CA SER A 64 -5.21 9.93 12.03
C SER A 64 -6.20 8.84 11.61
N LEU A 65 -5.89 8.14 10.51
CA LEU A 65 -6.62 6.95 10.06
C LEU A 65 -5.66 5.83 9.67
N THR A 66 -5.92 4.64 10.19
CA THR A 66 -5.19 3.40 9.87
C THR A 66 -6.11 2.42 9.15
N ILE A 67 -5.69 1.91 8.00
CA ILE A 67 -6.42 0.97 7.15
C ILE A 67 -5.68 -0.37 7.18
N ASP A 68 -6.32 -1.38 7.74
CA ASP A 68 -5.73 -2.71 7.97
C ASP A 68 -6.47 -3.86 7.30
N ILE A 69 -7.42 -3.50 6.46
CA ILE A 69 -8.20 -4.43 5.67
C ILE A 69 -7.82 -4.28 4.20
N PRO A 70 -7.92 -5.35 3.39
CA PRO A 70 -7.74 -5.27 1.95
C PRO A 70 -8.95 -4.55 1.31
N ALA A 71 -8.90 -3.21 1.34
CA ALA A 71 -9.97 -2.36 0.84
C ALA A 71 -9.44 -1.31 -0.14
N SER A 72 -10.32 -0.89 -1.06
CA SER A 72 -10.20 0.35 -1.79
C SER A 72 -10.86 1.45 -0.98
N VAL A 73 -10.08 2.41 -0.50
CA VAL A 73 -10.55 3.52 0.33
C VAL A 73 -10.49 4.80 -0.47
N HIS A 74 -11.62 5.48 -0.61
CA HIS A 74 -11.77 6.78 -1.25
C HIS A 74 -12.07 7.81 -0.16
N TYR A 75 -11.28 8.87 -0.05
CA TYR A 75 -11.51 9.94 0.91
C TYR A 75 -11.55 11.31 0.25
N GLN A 76 -12.53 12.10 0.66
CA GLN A 76 -12.65 13.50 0.28
C GLN A 76 -12.98 14.35 1.53
N PRO A 77 -12.20 15.41 1.82
CA PRO A 77 -12.53 16.34 2.89
C PRO A 77 -13.86 17.05 2.66
N GLY A 78 -14.55 17.37 3.76
CA GLY A 78 -15.81 18.10 3.77
C GLY A 78 -17.04 17.19 3.69
N GLY A 79 -18.19 17.80 3.42
CA GLY A 79 -19.48 17.09 3.38
C GLY A 79 -19.94 16.59 4.75
N ARG A 80 -20.74 15.53 4.75
CA ARG A 80 -21.19 14.85 5.97
C ARG A 80 -20.09 13.90 6.44
N ALA A 81 -19.87 13.87 7.75
CA ALA A 81 -18.86 13.02 8.36
C ALA A 81 -19.37 11.56 8.44
N GLU A 82 -19.15 10.81 7.37
CA GLU A 82 -19.66 9.46 7.20
C GLU A 82 -18.65 8.54 6.51
N ALA A 83 -18.70 7.27 6.91
CA ALA A 83 -17.95 6.19 6.32
C ALA A 83 -18.94 5.19 5.72
N VAL A 84 -18.92 5.08 4.40
CA VAL A 84 -19.74 4.16 3.63
C VAL A 84 -18.88 2.97 3.27
N ILE A 85 -19.21 1.78 3.76
CA ILE A 85 -18.47 0.55 3.51
C ILE A 85 -19.36 -0.40 2.71
N THR A 86 -18.88 -0.82 1.54
CA THR A 86 -19.56 -1.73 0.63
C THR A 86 -18.75 -3.01 0.49
N GLY A 87 -19.43 -4.16 0.56
CA GLY A 87 -18.79 -5.46 0.46
C GLY A 87 -19.75 -6.63 0.66
N ASP A 88 -19.18 -7.82 0.82
CA ASP A 88 -19.92 -9.04 1.14
C ASP A 88 -20.52 -8.93 2.57
N PRO A 89 -21.84 -9.14 2.74
CA PRO A 89 -22.52 -9.11 4.03
C PRO A 89 -21.86 -9.96 5.12
N ALA A 90 -21.36 -11.15 4.76
CA ALA A 90 -20.70 -12.05 5.71
C ALA A 90 -19.41 -11.39 6.25
N LEU A 91 -18.68 -10.68 5.40
CA LEU A 91 -17.45 -9.99 5.77
C LEU A 91 -17.71 -8.63 6.44
N LEU A 92 -18.77 -7.92 6.06
CA LEU A 92 -19.11 -6.61 6.64
C LEU A 92 -19.40 -6.67 8.14
N ASN A 93 -19.99 -7.78 8.61
CA ASN A 93 -20.25 -8.00 10.04
C ASN A 93 -18.97 -8.02 10.89
N HIS A 94 -17.84 -8.32 10.25
CA HIS A 94 -16.51 -8.42 10.84
C HIS A 94 -15.71 -7.10 10.74
N VAL A 95 -16.19 -6.10 10.00
CA VAL A 95 -15.52 -4.81 9.87
C VAL A 95 -15.83 -3.90 11.06
N ARG A 96 -14.79 -3.25 11.60
CA ARG A 96 -14.86 -2.29 12.71
C ARG A 96 -14.07 -1.03 12.37
N LEU A 97 -14.67 0.13 12.63
CA LEU A 97 -14.01 1.43 12.54
C LEU A 97 -14.02 2.07 13.94
N GLU A 98 -12.94 1.91 14.68
CA GLU A 98 -12.82 2.37 16.06
C GLU A 98 -11.50 3.11 16.27
N GLY A 99 -11.54 4.26 16.93
CA GLY A 99 -10.33 5.03 17.27
C GLY A 99 -9.47 5.45 16.08
N GLY A 100 -10.07 5.66 14.89
CA GLY A 100 -9.31 5.96 13.67
C GLY A 100 -8.61 4.74 13.06
N ARG A 101 -9.13 3.53 13.29
CA ARG A 101 -8.60 2.30 12.72
C ARG A 101 -9.71 1.47 12.09
N LEU A 102 -9.59 1.25 10.79
CA LEU A 102 -10.44 0.35 10.02
C LEU A 102 -9.79 -1.03 10.02
N SER A 103 -10.43 -1.98 10.72
CA SER A 103 -9.91 -3.33 10.94
C SER A 103 -11.01 -4.38 10.79
N MET A 104 -10.59 -5.64 10.71
CA MET A 104 -11.50 -6.78 10.73
C MET A 104 -11.02 -7.82 11.75
N ASP A 105 -11.95 -8.55 12.34
CA ASP A 105 -11.70 -9.58 13.36
C ASP A 105 -11.53 -11.00 12.77
N CYS A 106 -11.48 -11.13 11.45
CA CYS A 106 -11.27 -12.41 10.75
C CYS A 106 -10.23 -12.29 9.63
N ASN A 107 -9.65 -13.41 9.18
CA ASN A 107 -8.77 -13.44 8.01
C ASN A 107 -9.59 -13.83 6.77
N PRO A 108 -9.71 -12.96 5.74
CA PRO A 108 -10.49 -13.27 4.54
C PRO A 108 -9.82 -14.33 3.65
N GLY A 109 -8.60 -14.75 3.97
CA GLY A 109 -7.83 -15.68 3.15
C GLY A 109 -7.28 -15.01 1.90
N TRP A 110 -6.88 -15.80 0.90
CA TRP A 110 -6.46 -15.29 -0.42
C TRP A 110 -7.63 -14.88 -1.33
N SER A 111 -8.87 -15.01 -0.84
CA SER A 111 -10.06 -14.65 -1.60
C SER A 111 -10.12 -13.13 -1.77
N ASN A 112 -10.31 -12.71 -3.02
CA ASN A 112 -10.20 -11.34 -3.52
C ASN A 112 -11.40 -10.44 -3.15
N SER A 113 -11.92 -10.58 -1.93
CA SER A 113 -13.06 -9.79 -1.45
C SER A 113 -12.59 -8.39 -1.10
N LYS A 114 -12.48 -7.53 -2.10
CA LYS A 114 -12.14 -6.12 -1.92
C LYS A 114 -13.35 -5.39 -1.35
N PHE A 115 -13.17 -4.78 -0.18
CA PHE A 115 -14.14 -3.80 0.33
C PHE A 115 -13.97 -2.49 -0.44
N ASP A 116 -15.07 -1.81 -0.71
CA ASP A 116 -15.07 -0.43 -1.19
C ASP A 116 -15.50 0.49 -0.04
N VAL A 117 -14.68 1.49 0.28
CA VAL A 117 -14.90 2.36 1.43
C VAL A 117 -14.86 3.80 0.96
N SER A 118 -15.97 4.52 1.05
CA SER A 118 -16.04 5.95 0.80
C SER A 118 -16.12 6.70 2.13
N LEU A 119 -15.15 7.57 2.37
CA LEU A 119 -15.02 8.39 3.57
C LEU A 119 -15.18 9.87 3.20
N SER A 120 -16.02 10.58 3.94
CA SER A 120 -16.10 12.04 3.90
C SER A 120 -16.15 12.62 5.30
N GLY A 121 -15.67 13.85 5.48
CA GLY A 121 -15.78 14.57 6.75
C GLY A 121 -14.54 15.41 7.10
N PRO A 122 -14.15 15.45 8.39
CA PRO A 122 -13.07 16.33 8.86
C PRO A 122 -11.74 15.96 8.23
N LEU A 123 -10.83 16.95 8.17
CA LEU A 123 -9.46 16.77 7.67
C LEU A 123 -8.72 15.68 8.46
N VAL A 124 -8.00 14.83 7.72
CA VAL A 124 -7.13 13.80 8.27
C VAL A 124 -5.73 14.02 7.73
N THR A 125 -4.77 14.22 8.63
CA THR A 125 -3.40 14.56 8.29
C THR A 125 -2.48 13.35 8.31
N ASP A 126 -2.80 12.27 9.05
CA ASP A 126 -1.96 11.06 9.15
C ASP A 126 -2.70 9.82 8.66
N TRP A 127 -2.27 9.28 7.52
CA TRP A 127 -2.82 8.07 6.91
C TRP A 127 -1.83 6.92 7.00
N ARG A 128 -2.33 5.74 7.39
CA ARG A 128 -1.52 4.51 7.46
C ARG A 128 -2.23 3.41 6.71
N VAL A 129 -1.60 2.89 5.67
CA VAL A 129 -2.07 1.75 4.90
C VAL A 129 -1.22 0.55 5.28
N ARG A 130 -1.82 -0.50 5.84
CA ARG A 130 -1.14 -1.76 6.13
C ARG A 130 -1.69 -2.88 5.24
N GLY A 131 -0.79 -3.76 4.81
CA GLY A 131 -1.14 -4.87 3.93
C GLY A 131 -1.19 -4.45 2.45
N SER A 132 -2.29 -4.74 1.77
CA SER A 132 -2.44 -4.60 0.32
C SER A 132 -3.64 -3.73 -0.08
N GLY A 133 -4.08 -2.83 0.81
CA GLY A 133 -5.18 -1.90 0.53
C GLY A 133 -4.77 -0.75 -0.41
N ASP A 134 -5.75 -0.18 -1.08
CA ASP A 134 -5.61 0.99 -1.95
C ASP A 134 -6.24 2.21 -1.25
N LEU A 135 -5.57 3.36 -1.31
CA LEU A 135 -6.06 4.62 -0.75
C LEU A 135 -6.04 5.72 -1.81
N ALA A 136 -7.19 6.32 -2.07
CA ALA A 136 -7.34 7.47 -2.95
C ALA A 136 -7.80 8.68 -2.14
N LEU A 137 -6.94 9.69 -2.03
CA LEU A 137 -7.22 10.96 -1.38
C LEU A 137 -7.51 12.02 -2.44
N SER A 138 -8.70 12.61 -2.39
CA SER A 138 -9.16 13.54 -3.42
C SER A 138 -9.38 14.93 -2.87
N GLN A 139 -8.97 15.95 -3.63
CA GLN A 139 -9.21 17.37 -3.31
C GLN A 139 -8.73 17.78 -1.92
N LEU A 140 -7.51 17.36 -1.57
CA LEU A 140 -6.90 17.77 -0.31
C LEU A 140 -6.58 19.27 -0.34
N ASP A 141 -6.75 19.93 0.79
CA ASP A 141 -6.22 21.27 1.06
C ASP A 141 -5.83 21.34 2.54
N GLN A 142 -4.56 21.11 2.84
CA GLN A 142 -4.07 21.05 4.22
C GLN A 142 -2.60 21.48 4.37
N SER A 143 -2.19 21.80 5.59
CA SER A 143 -0.79 22.13 5.85
C SER A 143 0.10 20.89 5.78
N ASP A 144 -0.31 19.80 6.41
CA ASP A 144 0.54 18.64 6.61
C ASP A 144 -0.20 17.37 6.18
N LEU A 145 0.47 16.57 5.35
CA LEU A 145 0.00 15.25 4.97
C LEU A 145 1.11 14.23 5.26
N ARG A 146 0.82 13.28 6.15
CA ARG A 146 1.67 12.13 6.41
C ARG A 146 1.01 10.87 5.84
N LEU A 147 1.77 10.14 5.02
CA LEU A 147 1.37 8.89 4.41
C LEU A 147 2.35 7.80 4.82
N ARG A 148 1.85 6.73 5.43
CA ARG A 148 2.66 5.55 5.78
C ARG A 148 2.11 4.32 5.09
N ILE A 149 2.91 3.68 4.26
CA ILE A 149 2.56 2.43 3.58
C ILE A 149 3.43 1.33 4.17
N SER A 150 2.81 0.32 4.75
CA SER A 150 3.48 -0.87 5.28
C SER A 150 2.94 -2.12 4.61
N GLY A 151 3.67 -2.63 3.61
CA GLY A 151 3.24 -3.76 2.78
C GLY A 151 3.37 -3.47 1.29
N SER A 152 2.31 -3.76 0.54
CA SER A 152 2.25 -3.67 -0.93
C SER A 152 1.05 -2.83 -1.42
N GLY A 153 0.43 -2.07 -0.53
CA GLY A 153 -0.68 -1.19 -0.87
C GLY A 153 -0.29 -0.02 -1.78
N SER A 154 -1.28 0.61 -2.39
CA SER A 154 -1.12 1.78 -3.23
C SER A 154 -1.79 3.01 -2.61
N VAL A 155 -1.16 4.18 -2.73
CA VAL A 155 -1.75 5.47 -2.35
C VAL A 155 -1.75 6.40 -3.54
N THR A 156 -2.86 7.08 -3.80
CA THR A 156 -2.97 8.20 -4.76
C THR A 156 -3.49 9.42 -4.02
N ALA A 157 -2.95 10.60 -4.30
CA ALA A 157 -3.45 11.84 -3.71
C ALA A 157 -3.51 12.99 -4.73
N THR A 158 -4.53 13.83 -4.62
CA THR A 158 -4.72 15.04 -5.44
C THR A 158 -5.07 16.25 -4.58
N GLY A 159 -4.80 17.46 -5.09
CA GLY A 159 -5.09 18.73 -4.42
C GLY A 159 -3.81 19.47 -4.03
N SER A 160 -3.76 20.05 -2.83
CA SER A 160 -2.60 20.76 -2.29
C SER A 160 -2.27 20.39 -0.85
N ALA A 161 -0.97 20.33 -0.55
CA ALA A 161 -0.44 20.21 0.80
C ALA A 161 0.76 21.16 0.97
N ARG A 162 0.99 21.73 2.16
CA ARG A 162 2.25 22.48 2.36
C ARG A 162 3.43 21.54 2.50
N SER A 163 3.31 20.54 3.38
CA SER A 163 4.33 19.54 3.64
C SER A 163 3.77 18.13 3.49
N VAL A 164 4.50 17.30 2.75
CA VAL A 164 4.21 15.88 2.57
C VAL A 164 5.32 15.04 3.23
N ASP A 165 4.95 14.11 4.09
CA ASP A 165 5.85 13.12 4.72
C ASP A 165 5.39 11.71 4.32
N LEU A 166 6.07 11.14 3.32
CA LEU A 166 5.80 9.82 2.77
C LEU A 166 6.82 8.81 3.33
N ASP A 167 6.33 7.76 3.98
CA ASP A 167 7.12 6.62 4.43
C ASP A 167 6.58 5.33 3.81
N VAL A 168 7.39 4.66 3.00
CA VAL A 168 7.07 3.39 2.38
C VAL A 168 7.99 2.33 2.94
N SER A 169 7.42 1.36 3.64
CA SER A 169 8.11 0.17 4.14
C SER A 169 7.54 -1.07 3.46
N GLY A 170 8.29 -1.66 2.52
CA GLY A 170 7.87 -2.79 1.70
C GLY A 170 7.99 -2.53 0.20
N SER A 171 6.93 -2.88 -0.54
CA SER A 171 6.85 -2.78 -2.01
C SER A 171 5.63 -1.98 -2.47
N GLY A 172 5.12 -1.10 -1.62
CA GLY A 172 3.96 -0.26 -1.94
C GLY A 172 4.28 0.81 -2.98
N THR A 173 3.22 1.38 -3.55
CA THR A 173 3.33 2.45 -4.56
C THR A 173 2.64 3.72 -4.07
N ALA A 174 3.26 4.89 -4.26
CA ALA A 174 2.65 6.18 -3.98
C ALA A 174 2.60 7.04 -5.25
N ARG A 175 1.42 7.50 -5.66
CA ARG A 175 1.21 8.39 -6.80
C ARG A 175 0.68 9.74 -6.32
N LEU A 176 1.59 10.67 -6.08
CA LEU A 176 1.33 11.99 -5.50
C LEU A 176 1.75 13.12 -6.45
N LYS A 177 1.99 12.84 -7.74
CA LYS A 177 2.36 13.87 -8.72
C LYS A 177 1.27 14.94 -8.90
N ASP A 178 0.02 14.56 -8.72
CA ASP A 178 -1.15 15.44 -8.85
C ASP A 178 -1.48 16.16 -7.53
N LEU A 179 -0.63 16.01 -6.50
CA LEU A 179 -0.70 16.73 -5.24
C LEU A 179 0.37 17.83 -5.23
N ALA A 180 -0.07 19.09 -5.30
CA ALA A 180 0.82 20.23 -5.22
C ALA A 180 1.41 20.36 -3.80
N ALA A 181 2.69 20.03 -3.62
CA ALA A 181 3.39 20.17 -2.35
C ALA A 181 4.48 21.27 -2.40
N GLN A 182 4.64 22.03 -1.32
CA GLN A 182 5.79 22.95 -1.20
C GLN A 182 7.04 22.19 -0.78
N SER A 183 6.93 21.38 0.27
CA SER A 183 8.01 20.53 0.75
C SER A 183 7.61 19.06 0.75
N ALA A 184 8.52 18.19 0.30
CA ALA A 184 8.29 16.76 0.32
C ALA A 184 9.44 16.02 1.02
N LYS A 185 9.09 15.19 1.99
CA LYS A 185 10.00 14.26 2.65
C LYS A 185 9.59 12.84 2.28
N ILE A 186 10.47 12.13 1.58
CA ILE A 186 10.19 10.78 1.10
C ILE A 186 11.21 9.81 1.69
N ARG A 187 10.71 8.75 2.33
CA ARG A 187 11.53 7.62 2.79
C ARG A 187 10.99 6.33 2.20
N ILE A 188 11.85 5.59 1.52
CA ILE A 188 11.53 4.25 1.02
C ILE A 188 12.49 3.25 1.63
N GLN A 189 11.94 2.25 2.31
CA GLN A 189 12.62 1.10 2.89
C GLN A 189 12.10 -0.16 2.20
N GLY A 190 12.89 -0.73 1.30
CA GLY A 190 12.49 -1.87 0.46
C GLY A 190 12.52 -1.55 -1.03
N SER A 191 11.47 -1.94 -1.75
CA SER A 191 11.39 -1.90 -3.21
C SER A 191 10.19 -1.14 -3.73
N GLY A 192 9.59 -0.27 -2.90
CA GLY A 192 8.43 0.53 -3.29
C GLY A 192 8.80 1.66 -4.27
N ASP A 193 7.79 2.16 -4.98
CA ASP A 193 7.93 3.24 -5.95
C ASP A 193 7.10 4.46 -5.54
N ALA A 194 7.60 5.67 -5.81
CA ALA A 194 6.88 6.91 -5.51
C ALA A 194 7.01 7.95 -6.62
N GLU A 195 5.88 8.51 -7.05
CA GLU A 195 5.78 9.72 -7.87
C GLU A 195 5.37 10.87 -6.93
N VAL A 196 6.18 11.93 -6.79
CA VAL A 196 5.89 13.03 -5.86
C VAL A 196 6.24 14.37 -6.50
N ALA A 197 5.38 15.39 -6.33
CA ALA A 197 5.68 16.76 -6.74
C ALA A 197 6.16 17.61 -5.57
N ALA A 198 7.18 18.46 -5.77
CA ALA A 198 7.65 19.41 -4.76
C ALA A 198 8.12 20.74 -5.39
N ALA A 199 7.68 21.86 -4.82
CA ALA A 199 7.99 23.19 -5.37
C ALA A 199 9.20 23.89 -4.73
N ALA A 200 9.54 23.59 -3.46
CA ALA A 200 10.54 24.34 -2.70
C ALA A 200 11.64 23.47 -2.08
N ASP A 201 11.29 22.41 -1.33
CA ASP A 201 12.27 21.51 -0.68
C ASP A 201 11.89 20.04 -0.93
N ALA A 202 12.89 19.23 -1.22
CA ALA A 202 12.75 17.77 -1.33
C ALA A 202 13.85 17.07 -0.52
N ASP A 203 13.45 16.23 0.42
CA ASP A 203 14.33 15.40 1.25
C ASP A 203 14.01 13.92 1.00
N VAL A 204 14.89 13.25 0.27
CA VAL A 204 14.67 11.90 -0.23
C VAL A 204 15.66 10.92 0.41
N SER A 205 15.15 9.83 0.97
CA SER A 205 15.96 8.73 1.48
C SER A 205 15.45 7.39 0.95
N ILE A 206 16.33 6.63 0.30
CA ILE A 206 16.03 5.28 -0.20
C ILE A 206 16.98 4.30 0.46
N SER A 207 16.45 3.28 1.11
CA SER A 207 17.18 2.13 1.63
C SER A 207 16.61 0.86 0.99
N GLY A 208 17.24 0.40 -0.09
CA GLY A 208 16.80 -0.74 -0.88
C GLY A 208 16.89 -0.49 -2.38
N SER A 209 15.85 -0.89 -3.12
CA SER A 209 15.81 -0.89 -4.59
C SER A 209 14.64 -0.09 -5.17
N GLY A 210 13.94 0.69 -4.35
CA GLY A 210 12.81 1.51 -4.79
C GLY A 210 13.18 2.65 -5.72
N ASN A 211 12.21 3.11 -6.53
CA ASN A 211 12.39 4.24 -7.44
C ASN A 211 11.51 5.42 -7.04
N ILE A 212 12.05 6.62 -7.21
CA ILE A 212 11.32 7.86 -6.96
C ILE A 212 11.38 8.73 -8.20
N GLU A 213 10.22 9.16 -8.67
CA GLU A 213 10.07 10.22 -9.67
C GLU A 213 9.67 11.50 -8.95
N LEU A 214 10.57 12.47 -8.96
CA LEU A 214 10.36 13.78 -8.35
C LEU A 214 9.99 14.79 -9.44
N TYR A 215 8.76 15.28 -9.36
CA TYR A 215 8.18 16.25 -10.27
C TYR A 215 8.39 17.67 -9.75
N GLY A 216 8.65 18.61 -10.66
CA GLY A 216 8.85 20.03 -10.36
C GLY A 216 10.33 20.41 -10.15
N HIS A 217 10.55 21.61 -9.61
CA HIS A 217 11.88 22.21 -9.47
C HIS A 217 12.12 22.72 -8.03
N PRO A 218 12.30 21.82 -7.04
CA PRO A 218 12.60 22.23 -5.68
C PRO A 218 13.96 22.94 -5.62
N VAL A 219 14.00 24.07 -4.91
CA VAL A 219 15.20 24.89 -4.73
C VAL A 219 16.24 24.16 -3.88
N LEU A 220 15.79 23.45 -2.85
CA LEU A 220 16.64 22.67 -1.95
C LEU A 220 16.35 21.18 -2.12
N ARG A 221 17.39 20.41 -2.42
CA ARG A 221 17.29 18.96 -2.60
C ARG A 221 18.36 18.23 -1.79
N ARG A 222 17.91 17.32 -0.93
CA ARG A 222 18.76 16.34 -0.24
C ARG A 222 18.35 14.95 -0.67
N SER A 223 19.32 14.11 -1.00
CA SER A 223 19.06 12.73 -1.38
C SER A 223 20.11 11.79 -0.80
N GLU A 224 19.66 10.72 -0.15
CA GLU A 224 20.52 9.62 0.29
C GLU A 224 19.96 8.31 -0.25
N ILE A 225 20.78 7.58 -1.01
CA ILE A 225 20.40 6.28 -1.59
C ILE A 225 21.39 5.24 -1.09
N ARG A 226 20.89 4.28 -0.31
CA ARG A 226 21.59 3.09 0.17
C ARG A 226 20.98 1.87 -0.51
N GLY A 227 21.69 1.28 -1.47
CA GLY A 227 21.23 0.12 -2.23
C GLY A 227 21.27 0.38 -3.73
N SER A 228 20.25 -0.10 -4.45
CA SER A 228 20.17 -0.05 -5.92
C SER A 228 19.01 0.80 -6.44
N GLY A 229 18.31 1.50 -5.54
CA GLY A 229 17.22 2.40 -5.90
C GLY A 229 17.67 3.61 -6.71
N ARG A 230 16.70 4.35 -7.25
CA ARG A 230 16.95 5.50 -8.13
C ARG A 230 16.01 6.66 -7.82
N LEU A 231 16.55 7.87 -7.89
CA LEU A 231 15.78 9.12 -7.95
C LEU A 231 15.90 9.68 -9.38
N VAL A 232 14.77 9.92 -10.03
CA VAL A 232 14.66 10.55 -11.35
C VAL A 232 13.89 11.85 -11.20
N GLU A 233 14.40 12.92 -11.81
CA GLU A 233 13.69 14.19 -11.88
C GLU A 233 12.89 14.25 -13.17
N VAL A 234 11.63 14.65 -13.04
CA VAL A 234 10.71 14.83 -14.15
C VAL A 234 10.35 16.32 -14.22
N PRO A 235 10.59 17.00 -15.36
CA PRO A 235 10.26 18.41 -15.54
C PRO A 235 8.77 18.71 -15.34
#